data_AF-A0A8X6SL34-F1
#
_entry.id   AF-A0A8X6SL34-F1
#
_cell.length_a   1.000
_cell.length_b   1.000
_cell.length_c   1.000
_cell.angle_alpha   90.00
_cell.angle_beta   90.00
_cell.angle_gamma   90.00
#
_symmetry.space_group_name_H-M   'P 1'
#
loop_
_entity.id
_entity.type
_entity.pdbx_description
1 polymer ?
#
loop_
_entity_poly.entity_id
_entity_poly.type
_entity_poly.pdbx_seq_one_letter_code
_entity_poly.pdbx_strand_id
1 'polypeptide(L)'
;MRGTLTGQRYVDDILRPHVRPFLNGLPRAIFPRDIARPHIARVAQDFLRHFQTLPWPARSPDLSPVEHVWDQLKRQMPSCHFVHDLEWSVQDLWAYLPEDNIRCLINSMPDRVVACITAGGGPTRY
;
A
#
# COMPACT_ATOMS: atom_id res chain seq x y z
N MET A 1 -7.19 -14.32 -6.75
CA MET A 1 -5.89 -15.00 -6.53
C MET A 1 -6.03 -16.03 -5.42
N ARG A 2 -5.49 -17.24 -5.54
CA ARG A 2 -5.34 -18.17 -4.40
C ARG A 2 -3.86 -18.48 -4.18
N GLY A 3 -3.45 -18.68 -2.93
CA GLY A 3 -2.06 -18.99 -2.54
C GLY A 3 -1.14 -17.78 -2.36
N THR A 4 0.06 -18.02 -1.82
CA THR A 4 1.06 -17.01 -1.46
C THR A 4 1.52 -16.19 -2.66
N LEU A 5 1.64 -14.88 -2.47
CA LEU A 5 2.19 -13.96 -3.46
C LEU A 5 3.72 -14.16 -3.55
N THR A 6 4.22 -14.61 -4.71
CA THR A 6 5.66 -14.70 -4.99
C THR A 6 6.11 -13.45 -5.77
N GLY A 7 7.43 -13.24 -5.89
CA GLY A 7 7.94 -12.12 -6.70
C GLY A 7 7.46 -12.17 -8.15
N GLN A 8 7.41 -13.36 -8.75
CA GLN A 8 6.91 -13.54 -10.12
C GLN A 8 5.43 -13.18 -10.23
N ARG A 9 4.59 -13.68 -9.31
CA ARG A 9 3.16 -13.36 -9.28
C ARG A 9 2.89 -11.90 -8.99
N TYR A 10 3.70 -11.27 -8.15
CA TYR A 10 3.61 -9.83 -7.93
C TYR A 10 3.84 -9.05 -9.23
N VAL A 11 4.79 -9.47 -10.08
CA VAL A 11 5.00 -8.86 -11.39
C VAL A 11 3.84 -9.13 -12.34
N ASP A 12 3.49 -10.40 -12.52
CA ASP A 12 2.54 -10.82 -13.56
C ASP A 12 1.10 -10.41 -13.25
N ASP A 13 0.71 -10.49 -11.97
CA ASP A 13 -0.67 -10.30 -11.57
C ASP A 13 -0.95 -8.90 -11.00
N ILE A 14 0.06 -8.16 -10.52
CA ILE A 14 -0.12 -6.83 -9.90
C ILE A 14 0.60 -5.74 -10.69
N LEU A 15 1.93 -5.80 -10.79
CA LEU A 15 2.71 -4.70 -11.35
C LEU A 15 2.42 -4.47 -12.83
N ARG A 16 2.42 -5.54 -13.64
CA ARG A 16 2.22 -5.45 -15.09
C ARG A 16 0.79 -5.01 -15.47
N PRO A 17 -0.29 -5.60 -14.94
CA PRO A 17 -1.64 -5.25 -15.35
C PRO A 17 -2.18 -3.97 -14.69
N HIS A 18 -1.76 -3.64 -13.46
CA HIS A 18 -2.37 -2.56 -12.70
C HIS A 18 -1.44 -1.36 -12.47
N VAL A 19 -0.20 -1.59 -12.03
CA VAL A 19 0.72 -0.49 -11.65
C VAL A 19 1.34 0.18 -12.87
N ARG A 20 1.84 -0.60 -13.85
CA ARG A 20 2.52 -0.06 -15.03
C ARG A 20 1.63 0.87 -15.86
N PRO A 21 0.37 0.55 -16.20
CA PRO A 21 -0.49 1.48 -16.94
C PRO A 21 -0.68 2.81 -16.19
N PHE A 22 -0.83 2.75 -14.87
CA PHE A 22 -1.00 3.93 -14.01
C PHE A 22 0.27 4.80 -13.99
N LEU A 23 1.44 4.21 -13.76
CA LEU A 23 2.70 4.96 -13.73
C LEU A 23 3.08 5.53 -15.10
N ASN A 24 2.77 4.84 -16.19
CA ASN A 24 2.96 5.37 -17.55
C ASN A 24 2.12 6.62 -17.81
N GLY A 25 0.95 6.75 -17.16
CA GLY A 25 0.12 7.96 -17.21
C GLY A 25 0.61 9.09 -16.32
N LEU A 26 1.60 8.85 -15.46
CA LEU A 26 2.12 9.79 -14.46
C LEU A 26 3.65 9.84 -14.50
N PRO A 27 4.26 10.52 -15.50
CA PRO A 27 5.71 10.42 -15.78
C PRO A 27 6.64 10.95 -14.66
N ARG A 28 6.09 11.60 -13.63
CA ARG A 28 6.83 12.10 -12.46
C ARG A 28 6.39 11.46 -11.14
N ALA A 29 5.56 10.41 -11.20
CA ALA A 29 5.14 9.71 -10.01
C ALA A 29 6.30 8.89 -9.42
N ILE A 30 6.43 8.98 -8.10
CA ILE A 30 7.29 8.11 -7.31
C ILE A 30 6.40 7.01 -6.74
N PHE A 31 6.73 5.75 -6.99
CA PHE A 31 5.98 4.61 -6.49
C PHE A 31 6.46 4.20 -5.09
N PRO A 32 5.67 4.42 -4.02
CA PRO A 32 6.01 3.95 -2.68
C PRO A 32 5.78 2.44 -2.58
N ARG A 33 6.70 1.72 -1.94
CA ARG A 33 6.57 0.29 -1.72
C ARG A 33 7.34 -0.14 -0.48
N ASP A 34 6.76 -1.04 0.30
CA ASP A 34 7.47 -1.63 1.43
C ASP A 34 8.57 -2.61 0.97
N ILE A 35 9.29 -3.17 1.95
CA ILE A 35 10.36 -4.13 1.75
C ILE A 35 9.91 -5.60 1.86
N ALA A 36 8.63 -5.90 1.61
CA ALA A 36 8.13 -7.28 1.63
C ALA A 36 8.91 -8.17 0.65
N ARG A 37 9.07 -9.48 0.96
CA ARG A 37 9.91 -10.39 0.14
C ARG A 37 9.53 -10.42 -1.35
N PRO A 38 8.24 -10.48 -1.74
CA PRO A 38 7.86 -10.45 -3.15
C PRO A 38 8.25 -9.11 -3.82
N HIS A 39 8.30 -8.04 -3.04
CA HIS A 39 8.60 -6.71 -3.52
C HIS A 39 10.11 -6.53 -3.79
N ILE A 40 10.96 -7.04 -2.91
CA ILE A 40 12.42 -6.96 -3.09
C ILE A 40 12.99 -8.09 -3.95
N ALA A 41 12.16 -9.01 -4.45
CA ALA A 41 12.60 -10.06 -5.37
C ALA A 41 13.23 -9.45 -6.64
N ARG A 42 14.31 -10.08 -7.14
CA ARG A 42 15.05 -9.59 -8.32
C ARG A 42 14.12 -9.29 -9.51
N VAL A 43 13.17 -10.17 -9.81
CA VAL A 43 12.22 -9.98 -10.90
C VAL A 43 11.34 -8.72 -10.73
N ALA A 44 10.97 -8.37 -9.49
CA ALA A 44 10.19 -7.17 -9.20
C ALA A 44 11.06 -5.90 -9.25
N GLN A 45 12.33 -5.98 -8.83
CA GLN A 45 13.29 -4.89 -8.96
C GLN A 45 13.61 -4.61 -10.44
N ASP A 46 13.87 -5.66 -11.22
CA ASP A 46 14.14 -5.58 -12.66
C ASP A 46 12.96 -4.97 -13.41
N PHE A 47 11.73 -5.34 -13.05
CA PHE A 47 10.52 -4.77 -13.65
C PHE A 47 10.41 -3.26 -13.36
N LEU A 48 10.71 -2.84 -12.12
CA LEU A 48 10.55 -1.45 -11.69
C LEU A 48 11.75 -0.55 -11.99
N ARG A 49 12.84 -1.05 -12.57
CA ARG A 49 14.07 -0.29 -12.84
C ARG A 49 13.88 1.00 -13.65
N HIS A 50 12.80 1.09 -14.42
CA HIS A 50 12.48 2.24 -15.27
C HIS A 50 11.50 3.23 -14.61
N PHE A 51 11.03 2.93 -13.39
CA PHE A 51 10.12 3.78 -12.62
C PHE A 51 10.84 4.35 -11.40
N GLN A 52 10.44 5.56 -10.98
CA GLN A 52 10.93 6.11 -9.72
C GLN A 52 10.25 5.38 -8.56
N THR A 53 11.05 4.93 -7.59
CA THR A 53 10.54 4.26 -6.38
C THR A 53 11.03 5.00 -5.14
N LEU A 54 10.21 4.99 -4.09
CA LEU A 54 10.59 5.59 -2.81
C LEU A 54 11.28 4.52 -1.94
N PRO A 55 12.51 4.76 -1.45
CA PRO A 55 13.11 3.92 -0.43
C PRO A 55 12.23 3.92 0.83
N TRP A 56 11.85 2.75 1.31
CA TRP A 56 10.96 2.62 2.46
C TRP A 56 11.71 2.02 3.65
N PRO A 57 11.61 2.60 4.86
CA PRO A 57 12.23 2.04 6.04
C PRO A 57 11.57 0.71 6.43
N ALA A 58 12.39 -0.22 6.93
CA ALA A 58 11.90 -1.51 7.41
C ALA A 58 10.88 -1.32 8.55
N ARG A 59 9.85 -2.17 8.58
CA ARG A 59 8.88 -2.26 9.71
C ARG A 59 8.26 -0.92 10.11
N SER A 60 7.96 -0.07 9.13
CA SER A 60 7.36 1.25 9.35
C SER A 60 5.93 1.33 8.77
N PRO A 61 4.96 0.58 9.34
CA PRO A 61 3.56 0.67 8.90
C PRO A 61 2.94 2.04 9.21
N ASP A 62 3.40 2.70 10.27
CA ASP A 62 3.01 4.05 10.70
C ASP A 62 3.22 5.12 9.61
N LEU A 63 4.21 4.89 8.74
CA LEU A 63 4.50 5.78 7.61
C LEU A 63 3.61 5.49 6.40
N SER A 64 2.85 4.41 6.39
CA SER A 64 2.10 3.94 5.21
C SER A 64 0.64 4.40 5.28
N PRO A 65 0.21 5.33 4.40
CA PRO A 65 -1.19 5.76 4.35
C PRO A 65 -2.16 4.59 4.06
N VAL A 66 -1.73 3.60 3.26
CA VAL A 66 -2.61 2.49 2.90
C VAL A 66 -2.90 1.56 4.08
N GLU A 67 -1.96 1.41 5.03
CA GLU A 67 -2.20 0.65 6.26
C GLU A 67 -3.30 1.30 7.11
N HIS A 68 -3.36 2.64 7.10
CA HIS A 68 -4.43 3.37 7.77
C HIS A 68 -5.78 3.25 7.07
N VAL A 69 -5.78 3.25 5.73
CA VAL A 69 -7.01 2.94 4.97
C VAL A 69 -7.50 1.55 5.35
N TRP A 70 -6.63 0.55 5.38
CA TRP A 70 -7.00 -0.81 5.80
C TRP A 70 -7.51 -0.86 7.25
N ASP A 71 -6.93 -0.09 8.17
CA ASP A 71 -7.42 -0.01 9.54
C ASP A 71 -8.83 0.58 9.62
N GLN A 72 -9.10 1.66 8.88
CA GLN A 72 -10.44 2.26 8.79
C GLN A 72 -11.47 1.26 8.25
N LEU A 73 -11.15 0.56 7.17
CA LEU A 73 -12.03 -0.44 6.58
C LEU A 73 -12.29 -1.59 7.56
N LYS A 74 -11.25 -2.12 8.22
CA LYS A 74 -11.38 -3.18 9.23
C LYS A 74 -12.29 -2.81 10.39
N ARG A 75 -12.27 -1.54 10.84
CA ARG A 75 -13.14 -1.06 11.92
C ARG A 75 -14.61 -0.96 11.50
N GLN A 76 -14.87 -0.78 10.21
CA GLN A 76 -16.23 -0.70 9.66
C GLN A 76 -16.76 -2.04 9.15
N MET A 77 -15.87 -3.03 9.01
CA MET A 77 -16.25 -4.35 8.52
C MET A 77 -17.27 -5.02 9.45
N PRO A 78 -18.37 -5.55 8.89
CA PRO A 78 -19.28 -6.38 9.65
C PRO A 78 -18.64 -7.72 10.01
N SER A 79 -19.28 -8.45 10.93
CA SER A 79 -18.91 -9.84 11.17
C SER A 79 -19.29 -10.69 9.95
N CYS A 80 -18.28 -11.21 9.25
CA CYS A 80 -18.46 -12.09 8.10
C CYS A 80 -18.12 -13.54 8.49
N HIS A 81 -18.98 -14.48 8.11
CA HIS A 81 -18.77 -15.91 8.36
C HIS A 81 -18.18 -16.63 7.14
N PHE A 82 -18.37 -16.09 5.94
CA PHE A 82 -17.85 -16.64 4.71
C PHE A 82 -16.91 -15.66 4.01
N VAL A 83 -15.94 -16.21 3.28
CA VAL A 83 -14.98 -15.41 2.50
C VAL A 83 -15.70 -14.54 1.46
N HIS A 84 -16.81 -15.03 0.91
CA HIS A 84 -17.61 -14.26 -0.04
C HIS A 84 -18.18 -12.98 0.57
N ASP A 85 -18.75 -13.05 1.78
CA ASP A 85 -19.29 -11.87 2.46
C ASP A 85 -18.18 -10.88 2.82
N LEU A 86 -17.00 -11.40 3.16
CA LEU A 86 -15.81 -10.59 3.41
C LEU A 86 -15.36 -9.86 2.13
N GLU A 87 -15.26 -10.55 1.00
CA GLU A 87 -14.89 -9.97 -0.29
C GLU A 87 -15.88 -8.87 -0.70
N TRP A 88 -17.19 -9.13 -0.58
CA TRP A 88 -18.23 -8.15 -0.88
C TRP A 88 -18.15 -6.93 0.04
N SER A 89 -18.04 -7.14 1.34
CA SER A 89 -17.99 -6.05 2.33
C SER A 89 -16.78 -5.14 2.14
N VAL A 90 -15.61 -5.71 1.83
CA VAL A 90 -14.39 -4.92 1.57
C VAL A 90 -14.54 -4.10 0.29
N GLN A 91 -15.13 -4.67 -0.77
CA GLN A 91 -15.36 -3.94 -2.02
C GLN A 91 -16.37 -2.81 -1.84
N ASP A 92 -17.45 -3.05 -1.10
CA ASP A 92 -18.48 -2.05 -0.80
C ASP A 92 -17.90 -0.89 0.02
N LEU A 93 -17.24 -1.20 1.14
CA LEU A 93 -16.59 -0.17 1.97
C LEU A 93 -15.51 0.61 1.22
N TRP A 94 -14.75 -0.05 0.34
CA TRP A 94 -13.76 0.62 -0.51
C TRP A 94 -14.43 1.59 -1.50
N ALA A 95 -15.53 1.19 -2.13
CA ALA A 95 -16.25 2.01 -3.09
C ALA A 95 -16.86 3.28 -2.46
N TYR A 96 -17.23 3.20 -1.18
CA TYR A 96 -17.79 4.32 -0.42
C TYR A 96 -16.76 5.11 0.41
N LEU A 97 -15.47 4.76 0.33
CA LEU A 97 -14.42 5.47 1.07
C LEU A 97 -14.33 6.92 0.57
N PRO A 98 -14.55 7.94 1.43
CA PRO A 98 -14.49 9.33 0.99
C PRO A 98 -13.09 9.71 0.51
N GLU A 99 -13.00 10.36 -0.64
CA GLU A 99 -11.71 10.78 -1.20
C GLU A 99 -10.96 11.75 -0.25
N ASP A 100 -11.70 12.57 0.49
CA ASP A 100 -11.11 13.47 1.50
C ASP A 100 -10.40 12.70 2.62
N ASN A 101 -10.85 11.50 2.99
CA ASN A 101 -10.13 10.67 3.94
C ASN A 101 -8.75 10.28 3.38
N ILE A 102 -8.70 9.89 2.11
CA ILE A 102 -7.45 9.53 1.41
C ILE A 102 -6.53 10.75 1.34
N ARG A 103 -7.07 11.92 0.96
CA ARG A 103 -6.31 13.19 0.89
C ARG A 103 -5.74 13.57 2.25
N CYS A 104 -6.53 13.47 3.32
CA CYS A 104 -6.06 13.74 4.68
C CYS A 104 -4.90 12.82 5.09
N LEU A 105 -4.98 11.53 4.76
CA LEU A 105 -3.89 10.58 5.04
C LEU A 105 -2.62 10.94 4.26
N ILE A 106 -2.73 11.25 2.98
CA ILE A 106 -1.60 11.69 2.15
C ILE A 106 -0.99 12.98 2.71
N ASN A 107 -1.82 13.98 3.04
CA ASN A 107 -1.37 15.27 3.56
C ASN A 107 -0.73 15.16 4.95
N SER A 108 -1.00 14.10 5.71
CA SER A 108 -0.36 13.84 7.00
C SER A 108 1.06 13.25 6.91
N MET A 109 1.54 12.90 5.71
CA MET A 109 2.85 12.27 5.52
C MET A 109 4.04 13.09 6.07
N PRO A 110 4.11 14.43 5.88
CA PRO A 110 5.18 15.23 6.48
C PRO A 110 5.23 15.09 8.01
N ASP A 111 4.08 15.14 8.68
CA ASP A 111 3.99 15.01 10.14
C ASP A 111 4.41 13.61 10.62
N ARG A 112 4.01 12.56 9.90
CA ARG A 112 4.41 11.18 10.17
C ARG A 112 5.92 10.99 10.10
N VAL A 113 6.54 11.56 9.06
CA VAL A 113 7.99 11.52 8.88
C VAL A 113 8.69 12.27 10.00
N VAL A 114 8.22 13.47 10.37
CA VAL A 114 8.75 14.23 11.51
C VAL A 114 8.63 13.44 12.82
N ALA A 115 7.48 12.80 13.06
CA ALA A 115 7.28 11.96 14.24
C ALA A 115 8.25 10.78 14.29
N CYS A 116 8.45 10.09 13.16
CA CYS A 116 9.39 8.97 13.05
C CYS A 116 10.84 9.40 13.30
N ILE A 117 11.26 10.54 12.73
CA ILE A 117 12.59 11.12 12.97
C ILE A 117 12.77 11.48 14.45
N THR A 118 11.76 12.12 15.05
CA THR A 118 11.76 12.51 16.47
C THR A 118 11.85 11.29 17.39
N ALA A 119 11.19 10.20 17.01
CA ALA A 119 11.25 8.91 17.72
C ALA A 119 12.54 8.12 17.45
N GLY A 120 13.49 8.65 16.67
CA GLY A 120 14.73 7.94 16.30
C GLY A 120 14.48 6.68 15.47
N GLY A 121 13.42 6.67 14.65
CA GLY A 121 12.96 5.49 13.90
C GLY A 121 12.12 4.51 14.72
N GLY A 122 11.76 4.85 15.96
CA GLY A 122 10.84 4.08 16.78
C GLY A 122 9.36 4.22 16.37
N PRO A 123 8.47 3.44 17.00
CA PRO A 123 7.02 3.54 16.76
C PRO A 123 6.47 4.93 17.04
N THR A 124 5.47 5.34 16.27
CA THR A 124 4.79 6.63 16.39
C THR A 124 3.33 6.43 16.78
N ARG A 125 2.60 7.53 16.96
CA ARG A 125 1.15 7.51 17.23
C ARG A 125 0.29 7.17 16.01
N TYR A 126 0.89 7.19 14.82
CA TYR A 126 0.22 6.93 13.55
C TYR A 126 0.18 5.43 13.33
#